data_AF-A0A433CXC1-F1
#
_entry.id   AF-A0A433CXC1-F1
#
_cell.length_a   1.000
_cell.length_b   1.000
_cell.length_c   1.000
_cell.angle_alpha   90.00
_cell.angle_beta   90.00
_cell.angle_gamma   90.00
#
_symmetry.space_group_name_H-M   'P 1'
#
loop_
_entity.id
_entity.type
_entity.pdbx_description
1 polymer ?
#
loop_
_entity_poly.entity_id
_entity_poly.type
_entity_poly.pdbx_seq_one_letter_code
_entity_poly.pdbx_strand_id
1 'polypeptide(L)'
;MPSLFHTNTKIPPERSANAKAKHDVRGDVYSLGVIFWEISADGAPPFPDADFLTSLRICQGERENSIEGTPEEYIELYTQCWDSDRPK
;
A
#
# COMPACT_ATOMS: atom_id res chain seq x y z
N MET A 1 5.39 -12.02 -16.20
CA MET A 1 6.20 -10.87 -15.77
C MET A 1 5.30 -9.95 -14.97
N PRO A 2 5.68 -9.53 -13.75
CA PRO A 2 4.95 -8.46 -13.08
C PRO A 2 5.06 -7.20 -13.94
N SER A 3 3.92 -6.60 -14.29
CA SER A 3 3.88 -5.34 -15.00
C SER A 3 4.47 -4.22 -14.12
N LEU A 4 5.18 -3.25 -14.70
CA LEU A 4 5.72 -2.08 -13.99
C LEU A 4 4.64 -1.31 -13.20
N PHE A 5 3.38 -1.43 -13.59
CA PHE A 5 2.26 -0.83 -12.85
C PHE A 5 2.03 -1.50 -11.49
N HIS A 6 2.22 -2.82 -11.40
CA HIS A 6 2.08 -3.58 -10.14
C HIS A 6 3.20 -3.29 -9.14
N THR A 7 4.38 -2.86 -9.60
CA THR A 7 5.48 -2.53 -8.69
C THR A 7 5.29 -1.17 -8.03
N ASN A 8 4.47 -0.28 -8.59
CA ASN A 8 4.30 1.08 -8.08
C ASN A 8 3.30 1.19 -6.92
N THR A 9 2.37 0.25 -6.79
CA THR A 9 1.34 0.25 -5.73
C THR A 9 1.92 -0.01 -4.34
N LYS A 10 3.07 -0.70 -4.28
CA LYS A 10 3.83 -0.95 -3.06
C LYS A 10 4.75 0.21 -2.66
N ILE A 11 4.96 1.17 -3.55
CA ILE A 11 5.85 2.31 -3.29
C ILE A 11 5.10 3.28 -2.38
N PRO A 12 5.74 3.75 -1.29
CA PRO A 12 5.12 4.73 -0.41
C PRO A 12 4.73 6.02 -1.14
N PRO A 13 3.59 6.65 -0.80
CA PRO A 13 3.10 7.86 -1.47
C PRO A 13 4.13 9.00 -1.56
N GLU A 14 4.94 9.18 -0.53
CA GLU A 14 5.97 10.22 -0.48
C GLU A 14 7.09 9.99 -1.50
N ARG A 15 7.40 8.73 -1.79
CA ARG A 15 8.45 8.34 -2.73
C ARG A 15 7.96 8.34 -4.17
N SER A 16 6.68 8.04 -4.39
CA SER A 16 6.04 8.17 -5.70
C SER A 16 5.87 9.65 -6.10
N ALA A 17 5.57 10.53 -5.12
CA ALA A 17 5.44 11.96 -5.35
C ALA A 17 6.80 12.68 -5.54
N ASN A 18 7.86 12.23 -4.87
CA ASN A 18 9.19 12.81 -4.99
C ASN A 18 10.28 11.74 -4.97
N ALA A 19 10.90 11.48 -6.12
CA ALA A 19 12.00 10.52 -6.25
C ALA A 19 13.26 10.89 -5.43
N LYS A 20 13.38 12.14 -4.96
CA LYS A 20 14.46 12.61 -4.07
C LYS A 20 14.07 12.54 -2.59
N ALA A 21 12.88 12.04 -2.25
CA ALA A 21 12.50 11.81 -0.86
C ALA A 21 13.54 10.92 -0.19
N LYS A 22 13.96 11.33 1.02
CA LYS A 22 14.90 10.54 1.80
C LYS A 22 14.19 9.26 2.25
N HIS A 23 14.93 8.16 2.34
CA HIS A 23 14.41 6.93 2.93
C HIS A 23 13.87 7.21 4.34
N ASP A 24 12.71 6.64 4.63
CA ASP A 24 11.97 6.79 5.87
C ASP A 24 11.38 5.42 6.25
N VAL A 25 11.53 5.04 7.52
CA VAL A 25 10.97 3.81 8.09
C VAL A 25 9.46 3.75 7.89
N ARG A 26 8.77 4.90 7.88
CA ARG A 26 7.33 4.97 7.62
C ARG A 26 6.96 4.41 6.25
N GLY A 27 7.81 4.65 5.24
CA GLY A 27 7.62 4.07 3.91
C GLY A 27 7.78 2.55 3.91
N ASP A 28 8.76 2.01 4.64
CA ASP A 28 8.92 0.57 4.77
C ASP A 28 7.71 -0.08 5.46
N VAL A 29 7.14 0.58 6.47
CA VAL A 29 5.92 0.12 7.15
C VAL A 29 4.69 0.19 6.22
N TYR A 30 4.57 1.24 5.39
CA TYR A 30 3.53 1.29 4.36
C TYR A 30 3.60 0.09 3.42
N SER A 31 4.79 -0.19 2.87
CA SER A 31 4.99 -1.33 1.97
C SER A 31 4.69 -2.67 2.65
N LEU A 32 4.98 -2.79 3.95
CA LEU A 32 4.61 -3.96 4.74
C LEU A 32 3.09 -4.13 4.86
N GLY A 33 2.34 -3.03 5.02
CA GLY A 33 0.87 -3.06 5.03
C GLY A 33 0.29 -3.60 3.72
N VAL A 34 0.84 -3.18 2.58
CA VAL A 34 0.43 -3.71 1.26
C VAL A 34 0.72 -5.22 1.16
N ILE A 35 1.86 -5.69 1.68
CA ILE A 35 2.19 -7.13 1.70
C ILE A 35 1.23 -7.93 2.59
N PHE A 36 0.87 -7.41 3.77
CA PHE A 36 -0.12 -8.07 4.63
C PHE A 36 -1.50 -8.16 3.96
N TRP A 37 -1.90 -7.12 3.24
CA TRP A 37 -3.11 -7.18 2.42
C TRP A 37 -2.99 -8.25 1.31
N GLU A 38 -1.87 -8.32 0.58
CA GLU A 38 -1.63 -9.36 -0.44
C GLU A 38 -1.72 -10.79 0.13
N ILE A 39 -1.20 -11.02 1.33
CA ILE A 39 -1.31 -12.31 2.03
C ILE A 39 -2.78 -12.64 2.32
N SER A 40 -3.55 -11.65 2.77
CA SER A 40 -4.99 -11.80 3.02
C SER A 40 -5.77 -12.12 1.73
N ALA A 41 -5.30 -11.57 0.61
CA ALA A 41 -5.90 -11.74 -0.70
C ALA A 41 -5.39 -12.97 -1.47
N ASP A 42 -4.76 -13.93 -0.79
CA ASP A 42 -4.18 -15.15 -1.39
C ASP A 42 -3.21 -14.86 -2.55
N GLY A 43 -2.40 -13.81 -2.38
CA GLY A 43 -1.40 -13.37 -3.37
C GLY A 43 -1.98 -12.59 -4.55
N ALA A 44 -3.24 -12.16 -4.48
CA ALA A 44 -3.81 -11.28 -5.49
C ALA A 44 -3.05 -9.94 -5.53
N PRO A 45 -2.84 -9.38 -6.74
CA PRO A 45 -2.16 -8.10 -6.87
C PRO A 45 -2.97 -6.95 -6.25
N PRO A 46 -2.33 -6.01 -5.53
CA PRO A 46 -2.98 -4.80 -5.07
C PRO A 46 -3.33 -3.92 -6.26
N PHE A 47 -4.56 -3.41 -6.27
CA PHE A 47 -5.16 -2.65 -7.38
C PHE A 47 -5.01 -3.38 -8.74
N PRO A 48 -5.77 -4.47 -8.98
CA PRO A 48 -5.62 -5.29 -10.20
C PRO A 48 -5.84 -4.50 -11.50
N ASP A 49 -6.65 -3.44 -11.45
CA ASP A 49 -6.92 -2.51 -12.56
C ASP A 49 -6.07 -1.23 -12.47
N ALA A 50 -4.86 -1.33 -11.91
CA ALA A 50 -3.97 -0.19 -11.76
C ALA A 50 -3.66 0.49 -13.11
N ASP A 51 -3.92 1.79 -13.14
CA ASP A 51 -3.66 2.69 -14.25
C ASP A 51 -2.69 3.81 -13.82
N PHE A 52 -2.42 4.76 -14.72
CA PHE A 52 -1.55 5.90 -14.43
C PHE A 52 -2.07 6.80 -13.29
N LEU A 53 -3.38 6.81 -13.04
CA LEU A 53 -4.01 7.63 -12.00
C LEU A 53 -4.00 6.94 -10.63
N THR A 54 -3.74 5.64 -10.56
CA THR A 54 -3.77 4.86 -9.32
C THR A 54 -2.78 5.39 -8.30
N SER A 55 -1.54 5.72 -8.71
CA SER A 55 -0.55 6.33 -7.82
C SER A 55 -1.04 7.66 -7.21
N LEU A 56 -1.76 8.47 -7.98
CA LEU A 56 -2.32 9.73 -7.48
C LEU A 56 -3.42 9.48 -6.45
N ARG A 57 -4.30 8.51 -6.70
CA ARG A 57 -5.38 8.14 -5.78
C ARG A 57 -4.83 7.55 -4.48
N ILE A 58 -3.79 6.72 -4.55
CA ILE A 58 -3.06 6.23 -3.36
C ILE A 58 -2.48 7.39 -2.55
N CYS A 59 -1.88 8.40 -3.21
CA CYS A 59 -1.40 9.61 -2.55
C CYS A 59 -2.53 10.45 -1.91
N GLN A 60 -3.75 10.33 -2.41
CA GLN A 60 -4.95 10.95 -1.83
C GLN A 60 -5.61 10.10 -0.73
N GLY A 61 -5.07 8.92 -0.43
CA GLY A 61 -5.57 8.05 0.63
C GLY A 61 -6.41 6.87 0.15
N GLU A 62 -6.52 6.61 -1.16
CA GLU A 62 -7.16 5.37 -1.66
C GLU A 62 -6.38 4.16 -1.14
N ARG A 63 -7.11 3.18 -0.59
CA ARG A 63 -6.59 1.91 -0.05
C ARG A 63 -7.45 0.76 -0.53
N GLU A 64 -6.89 -0.43 -0.47
CA GLU A 64 -7.57 -1.66 -0.84
C GLU A 64 -8.74 -1.97 0.10
N ASN A 65 -9.77 -2.63 -0.43
CA ASN A 65 -10.90 -3.09 0.38
C ASN A 65 -10.49 -4.28 1.25
N SER A 66 -11.11 -4.41 2.43
CA SER A 66 -10.94 -5.58 3.28
C SER A 66 -11.40 -6.86 2.57
N ILE A 67 -10.64 -7.94 2.71
CA ILE A 67 -10.99 -9.25 2.15
C ILE A 67 -11.90 -10.01 3.12
N GLU A 68 -13.04 -10.49 2.62
CA GLU A 68 -14.00 -11.28 3.41
C GLU A 68 -13.32 -12.50 4.04
N GLY A 69 -13.57 -12.72 5.34
CA GLY A 69 -12.97 -13.82 6.09
C GLY A 69 -11.59 -13.51 6.70
N THR A 70 -11.01 -12.33 6.42
CA THR A 70 -9.81 -11.87 7.12
C THR A 70 -10.16 -11.50 8.57
N PRO A 71 -9.42 -11.96 9.59
CA PRO A 71 -9.64 -11.56 10.98
C PRO A 71 -9.57 -10.04 11.15
N GLU A 72 -10.46 -9.47 11.96
CA GLU A 72 -10.57 -8.02 12.15
C GLU A 72 -9.27 -7.40 12.67
N GLU A 73 -8.58 -8.10 13.57
CA GLU A 73 -7.28 -7.66 14.09
C GLU A 73 -6.19 -7.61 13.02
N TYR A 74 -6.29 -8.47 11.99
CA TYR A 74 -5.36 -8.45 10.86
C TYR A 74 -5.69 -7.32 9.88
N ILE A 75 -6.98 -7.02 9.70
CA ILE A 75 -7.45 -5.83 8.96
C ILE A 75 -6.92 -4.56 9.62
N GLU A 76 -7.06 -4.46 10.94
CA GLU A 76 -6.58 -3.32 11.70
C GLU A 76 -5.06 -3.18 11.57
N LEU A 77 -4.32 -4.29 11.66
CA LEU A 77 -2.85 -4.30 11.53
C LEU A 77 -2.36 -3.67 10.22
N TYR A 78 -2.85 -4.15 9.06
CA TYR A 78 -2.39 -3.59 7.78
C TYR A 78 -2.94 -2.19 7.53
N THR A 79 -4.11 -1.85 8.10
CA THR A 79 -4.66 -0.49 8.02
C THR A 79 -3.80 0.49 8.81
N GLN A 80 -3.33 0.13 10.01
CA GLN A 80 -2.40 0.92 10.81
C GLN A 80 -1.04 1.09 10.12
N CYS A 81 -0.63 0.15 9.26
CA CYS A 81 0.58 0.30 8.46
C CYS A 81 0.48 1.47 7.46
N TRP A 82 -0.73 1.76 6.98
CA TRP A 82 -1.01 2.80 5.99
C TRP A 82 -1.28 4.19 6.57
N ASP A 83 -1.44 4.28 7.89
CA ASP A 83 -1.66 5.54 8.58
C ASP A 83 -0.36 6.38 8.59
N SER A 84 -0.40 7.45 7.81
CA SER A 84 0.71 8.39 7.59
C SER A 84 0.96 9.30 8.81
N ASP A 85 -0.01 9.42 9.73
CA ASP A 85 -0.02 10.42 10.80
C ASP A 85 0.60 9.92 12.12
N ARG A 86 1.40 8.85 12.08
CA ARG A 86 2.15 8.44 13.28
C ARG A 86 3.16 9.51 13.68
N PRO A 87 3.08 10.05 14.92
CA PRO A 87 4.09 10.97 15.42
C PRO A 87 5.44 10.25 15.52
N LYS A 88 6.52 10.98 15.19
CA LYS A 88 7.90 10.49 15.22
C LYS A 88 8.38 10.13 16.61
#